data_AF-A0A2A6DZ73-F1
#
_entry.id   AF-A0A2A6DZ73-F1
#
_cell.length_a   1.000
_cell.length_b   1.000
_cell.length_c   1.000
_cell.angle_alpha   90.00
_cell.angle_beta   90.00
_cell.angle_gamma   90.00
#
_symmetry.space_group_name_H-M   'P 1'
#
loop_
_entity.id
_entity.type
_entity.pdbx_description
1 polymer ?
#
loop_
_entity_poly.entity_id
_entity_poly.type
_entity_poly.pdbx_seq_one_letter_code
_entity_poly.pdbx_strand_id
1 'polypeptide(L)'
;MHDYIRERTIKIGRSLVETRQTVRHIAKEFGVSKSTVHKDLTERLPEINPDLAHQVKMILEYHKSIRHLRGGEATKIKYKRSRQNETSSSSSPTPPSPPDSLVGLRS
;
A
#
# COMPACT_ATOMS: atom_id res chain seq x y z
N MET A 1 7.31 11.82 32.44
CA MET A 1 8.16 11.67 31.22
C MET A 1 7.52 10.76 30.16
N HIS A 2 6.76 9.71 30.54
CA HIS A 2 6.01 8.89 29.58
C HIS A 2 4.65 9.47 29.15
N ASP A 3 4.24 10.60 29.75
CA ASP A 3 2.91 11.18 29.57
C ASP A 3 2.70 11.74 28.16
N TYR A 4 3.76 12.25 27.52
CA TYR A 4 3.74 12.69 26.12
C TYR A 4 3.38 11.55 25.15
N ILE A 5 3.93 10.35 25.36
CA ILE A 5 3.68 9.18 24.52
C ILE A 5 2.25 8.69 24.73
N ARG A 6 1.77 8.76 25.99
CA ARG A 6 0.40 8.40 26.36
C ARG A 6 -0.59 9.30 25.62
N GLU A 7 -0.44 10.62 25.71
CA GLU A 7 -1.30 11.57 25.03
C GLU A 7 -1.26 11.45 23.51
N ARG A 8 -0.06 11.24 22.93
CA ARG A 8 0.08 11.01 21.49
C ARG A 8 -0.71 9.80 21.04
N THR A 9 -0.59 8.68 21.77
CA THR A 9 -1.28 7.43 21.45
C THR A 9 -2.80 7.61 21.50
N ILE A 10 -3.32 8.33 22.50
CA ILE A 10 -4.75 8.66 22.59
C ILE A 10 -5.20 9.52 21.41
N LYS A 11 -4.44 10.56 21.05
CA LYS A 11 -4.76 11.44 19.90
C LYS A 11 -4.80 10.63 18.60
N ILE A 12 -3.79 9.80 18.35
CA ILE A 12 -3.73 8.92 17.18
C ILE A 12 -4.94 7.98 17.14
N GLY A 13 -5.26 7.33 18.26
CA GLY A 13 -6.40 6.42 18.36
C GLY A 13 -7.73 7.12 18.06
N ARG A 14 -7.95 8.30 18.64
CA ARG A 14 -9.17 9.11 18.40
C ARG A 14 -9.27 9.58 16.96
N SER A 15 -8.21 10.17 16.41
CA SER A 15 -8.19 10.61 15.01
C SER A 15 -8.42 9.45 14.05
N LEU A 16 -7.92 8.24 14.35
CA LEU A 16 -8.18 7.05 13.54
C LEU A 16 -9.64 6.63 13.59
N VAL A 17 -10.29 6.67 14.76
CA VAL A 17 -11.71 6.35 14.92
C VAL A 17 -12.61 7.38 14.23
N GLU A 18 -12.30 8.67 14.39
CA GLU A 18 -13.07 9.78 13.80
C GLU A 18 -12.94 9.81 12.27
N THR A 19 -11.71 9.77 11.77
CA THR A 19 -11.45 9.90 10.33
C THR A 19 -11.62 8.57 9.57
N ARG A 20 -11.59 7.44 10.29
CA ARG A 20 -11.58 6.07 9.75
C ARG A 20 -10.51 5.85 8.67
N GLN A 21 -9.41 6.60 8.74
CA GLN A 21 -8.34 6.52 7.75
C GLN A 21 -7.40 5.33 8.01
N THR A 22 -6.61 4.98 7.00
CA THR A 22 -5.61 3.91 7.12
C THR A 22 -4.43 4.36 8.00
N VAL A 23 -3.77 3.40 8.66
CA VAL A 23 -2.55 3.63 9.46
C VAL A 23 -1.47 4.41 8.71
N ARG A 24 -1.41 4.25 7.37
CA ARG A 24 -0.45 4.95 6.52
C ARG A 24 -0.71 6.46 6.43
N HIS A 25 -1.97 6.88 6.46
CA HIS A 25 -2.32 8.30 6.44
C HIS A 25 -2.00 8.94 7.78
N ILE A 26 -2.48 8.33 8.86
CA ILE A 26 -2.20 8.75 10.24
C ILE A 26 -0.69 8.84 10.48
N ALA A 27 0.09 7.85 10.04
CA ALA A 27 1.55 7.87 10.17
C ALA A 27 2.19 9.11 9.50
N LYS A 28 1.70 9.54 8.33
CA LYS A 28 2.19 10.74 7.65
C LYS A 28 1.78 12.02 8.37
N GLU A 29 0.55 12.09 8.85
CA GLU A 29 0.01 13.25 9.57
C GLU A 29 0.75 13.50 10.90
N PHE A 30 1.04 12.43 11.63
CA PHE A 30 1.76 12.49 12.91
C PHE A 30 3.29 12.45 12.75
N GLY A 31 3.81 12.38 11.52
CA GLY A 31 5.26 12.36 11.25
C GLY A 31 6.00 11.14 11.81
N VAL A 32 5.32 10.01 11.98
CA VAL A 32 5.87 8.79 12.60
C VAL A 32 5.83 7.62 11.63
N SER A 33 6.63 6.59 11.89
CA SER A 33 6.62 5.38 11.06
C SER A 33 5.34 4.56 11.29
N LYS A 34 4.86 3.87 10.26
CA LYS A 34 3.73 2.92 10.35
C LYS A 34 3.97 1.89 11.47
N SER A 35 5.20 1.40 11.61
CA SER A 35 5.56 0.40 12.63
C SER A 35 5.46 0.97 14.04
N THR A 36 5.86 2.23 14.23
CA THR A 36 5.71 2.95 15.49
C THR A 36 4.24 3.10 15.86
N VAL A 37 3.41 3.55 14.91
CA VAL A 37 1.96 3.68 15.12
C VAL A 37 1.33 2.34 15.46
N HIS A 38 1.72 1.25 14.79
CA HIS A 38 1.21 -0.08 15.12
C HIS A 38 1.55 -0.49 16.55
N LYS A 39 2.82 -0.39 16.95
CA LYS A 39 3.23 -0.70 18.33
C LYS A 39 2.47 0.14 19.35
N ASP A 40 2.33 1.44 19.10
CA ASP A 40 1.58 2.32 19.98
C ASP A 40 0.10 1.91 20.09
N LEU A 41 -0.55 1.54 18.98
CA LEU A 41 -1.95 1.15 18.98
C LEU A 41 -2.20 -0.26 19.54
N THR A 42 -1.28 -1.22 19.36
CA THR A 42 -1.49 -2.60 19.79
C THR A 42 -0.93 -2.90 21.17
N GLU A 43 0.17 -2.24 21.58
CA GLU A 43 0.80 -2.45 22.88
C GLU A 43 0.41 -1.34 23.87
N ARG A 44 0.46 -0.06 23.46
CA ARG A 44 0.28 1.08 24.39
C ARG A 44 -1.18 1.49 24.57
N LEU A 45 -1.95 1.58 23.48
CA LEU A 45 -3.34 2.02 23.54
C LEU A 45 -4.23 1.14 24.46
N PRO A 46 -4.15 -0.21 24.47
CA PRO A 46 -4.98 -1.00 25.39
C PRO A 46 -4.63 -0.79 26.88
N GLU A 47 -3.38 -0.45 27.21
CA GLU A 47 -2.97 -0.11 28.59
C GLU A 47 -3.57 1.22 29.06
N ILE A 48 -3.87 2.12 28.12
CA ILE A 48 -4.33 3.49 28.39
C ILE A 48 -5.85 3.59 28.29
N ASN A 49 -6.41 3.06 27.21
CA ASN A 49 -7.83 3.10 26.90
C ASN A 49 -8.23 1.86 26.07
N PRO A 50 -8.74 0.80 26.73
CA PRO A 50 -9.14 -0.44 26.05
C PRO A 50 -10.31 -0.24 25.07
N ASP A 51 -11.23 0.69 25.35
CA ASP A 51 -12.38 0.96 24.48
C ASP A 51 -11.96 1.53 23.13
N LEU A 52 -11.04 2.51 23.14
CA LEU A 52 -10.45 3.05 21.91
C LEU A 52 -9.65 1.98 21.17
N ALA A 53 -8.88 1.15 21.89
CA ALA A 53 -8.12 0.06 21.28
C ALA A 53 -9.03 -0.92 20.52
N HIS A 54 -10.20 -1.24 21.07
CA HIS A 54 -11.16 -2.12 20.43
C HIS A 54 -11.70 -1.52 19.12
N GLN A 55 -12.05 -0.23 19.12
CA GLN A 55 -12.54 0.47 17.93
C GLN A 55 -11.46 0.55 16.83
N VAL A 56 -10.23 0.89 17.21
CA VAL A 56 -9.09 0.90 16.28
C VAL A 56 -8.87 -0.49 15.69
N LYS A 57 -8.92 -1.55 16.51
CA LYS A 57 -8.78 -2.94 16.06
C LYS A 57 -9.85 -3.31 15.03
N MET A 58 -11.10 -2.91 15.25
CA MET A 58 -12.18 -3.12 14.28
C MET A 58 -11.92 -2.44 12.93
N ILE A 59 -11.43 -1.20 12.94
CA ILE A 59 -11.08 -0.47 11.70
C ILE A 59 -9.90 -1.13 10.98
N LEU A 60 -8.91 -1.64 11.72
CA LEU A 60 -7.79 -2.38 11.15
C LEU A 60 -8.26 -3.70 10.50
N GLU A 61 -9.14 -4.44 11.16
CA GLU A 61 -9.72 -5.68 10.64
C GLU A 61 -10.56 -5.40 9.37
N TYR A 62 -11.36 -4.33 9.39
CA TYR A 62 -12.11 -3.87 8.22
C TYR A 62 -11.18 -3.54 7.04
N HIS A 63 -10.10 -2.79 7.28
CA HIS A 63 -9.12 -2.50 6.23
C HIS A 63 -8.39 -3.75 5.70
N LYS A 64 -8.27 -4.80 6.52
CA LYS A 64 -7.69 -6.08 6.13
C LYS A 64 -8.68 -6.90 5.29
N SER A 65 -9.96 -6.91 5.64
CA SER A 65 -10.98 -7.64 4.87
C SER A 65 -11.25 -7.02 3.50
N ILE A 66 -11.29 -5.68 3.38
CA ILE A 66 -11.46 -5.00 2.09
C ILE A 66 -10.23 -5.11 1.18
N ARG A 67 -9.07 -5.52 1.70
CA ARG A 67 -7.84 -5.67 0.91
C ARG A 67 -8.06 -6.61 -0.28
N HIS A 68 -8.89 -7.64 -0.11
CA HIS A 68 -9.21 -8.59 -1.16
C HIS A 68 -10.02 -7.97 -2.30
N LEU A 69 -10.94 -7.05 -2.00
CA LEU A 69 -11.65 -6.26 -3.02
C LEU A 69 -10.69 -5.39 -3.84
N ARG A 70 -9.69 -4.77 -3.19
CA ARG A 70 -8.65 -3.99 -3.88
C ARG A 70 -7.65 -4.85 -4.67
N GLY A 71 -7.45 -6.11 -4.25
CA GLY A 71 -6.51 -7.03 -4.91
C GLY A 71 -6.89 -7.35 -6.35
N GLY A 72 -8.18 -7.50 -6.65
CA GLY A 72 -8.67 -7.77 -8.01
C GLY A 72 -8.42 -6.62 -9.00
N GLU A 73 -8.53 -5.37 -8.54
CA GLU A 73 -8.23 -4.19 -9.36
C GLU A 73 -6.74 -3.99 -9.61
N ALA A 74 -5.88 -4.32 -8.64
CA ALA A 74 -4.43 -4.17 -8.77
C ALA A 74 -3.87 -5.01 -9.94
N THR A 75 -4.38 -6.23 -10.12
CA THR A 75 -4.00 -7.08 -11.26
C THR A 75 -4.51 -6.49 -12.57
N LYS A 76 -5.73 -5.95 -12.61
CA LYS A 76 -6.32 -5.33 -13.81
C LYS A 76 -5.58 -4.05 -14.24
N ILE A 77 -5.12 -3.25 -13.28
CA ILE A 77 -4.35 -2.01 -13.51
C ILE A 77 -2.92 -2.34 -13.99
N LYS A 78 -2.28 -3.40 -13.46
CA LYS A 78 -0.97 -3.85 -13.93
C LYS A 78 -1.00 -4.17 -15.43
N TYR A 79 -2.01 -4.90 -15.92
CA TYR A 79 -2.14 -5.21 -17.35
C TYR A 79 -2.52 -4.00 -18.23
N LYS A 80 -3.27 -3.01 -17.70
CA LYS A 80 -3.58 -1.77 -18.46
C LYS A 80 -2.38 -0.82 -18.56
N ARG A 81 -1.55 -0.70 -17.51
CA ARG A 81 -0.35 0.15 -17.54
C ARG A 81 0.78 -0.41 -18.40
N SER A 82 0.87 -1.74 -18.57
CA SER A 82 1.84 -2.34 -19.50
C SER A 82 1.61 -1.93 -20.96
N ARG A 83 0.41 -1.49 -21.36
CA ARG A 83 0.14 -1.05 -22.75
C ARG A 83 0.32 0.45 -22.99
N GLN A 84 0.39 1.28 -21.95
CA GLN A 84 0.47 2.73 -22.11
C GLN A 84 1.88 3.30 -22.00
N ASN A 85 2.87 2.48 -21.64
CA ASN A 85 4.27 2.91 -21.55
C ASN A 85 5.09 2.66 -22.83
N GLU A 86 4.47 2.16 -23.91
CA GLU A 86 5.10 2.00 -25.23
C GLU A 86 4.70 3.08 -26.25
N THR A 87 3.74 3.95 -25.93
CA THR A 87 3.14 4.86 -26.92
C THR A 87 3.65 6.31 -26.86
N SER A 88 4.63 6.63 -26.02
CA SER A 88 5.16 8.01 -25.88
C SER A 88 6.68 8.17 -26.08
N SER A 89 7.36 7.18 -26.65
CA SER A 89 8.72 7.35 -27.18
C SER A 89 8.75 6.93 -28.66
N SER A 90 8.28 7.83 -29.51
CA SER A 90 8.60 7.82 -30.94
C SER A 90 10.09 8.06 -31.14
N SER A 91 10.87 6.98 -31.18
CA SER A 91 12.08 6.90 -32.01
C SER A 91 12.31 5.44 -32.39
N SER A 92 11.81 5.10 -33.60
CA SER A 92 12.13 3.96 -34.47
C SER A 92 12.05 2.54 -33.90
N PRO A 93 11.11 1.70 -34.38
CA PRO A 93 11.30 0.26 -34.38
C PRO A 93 12.13 -0.11 -35.62
N THR A 94 13.42 -0.42 -35.46
CA THR A 94 14.11 -1.26 -36.45
C THR A 94 13.73 -2.71 -36.14
N PRO A 95 13.01 -3.41 -37.03
CA PRO A 95 12.77 -4.84 -36.86
C PRO A 95 14.11 -5.57 -36.96
N PRO A 96 14.40 -6.58 -36.12
CA PRO A 96 15.48 -7.51 -36.41
C PRO A 96 15.12 -8.24 -37.71
N SER A 97 15.93 -8.01 -38.73
CA SER A 97 15.89 -8.71 -40.01
C SER A 97 15.93 -10.23 -39.79
N PRO A 98 15.09 -11.01 -40.51
CA PRO A 98 15.28 -12.46 -40.53
C PRO A 98 16.62 -12.76 -41.21
N PRO A 99 17.44 -13.71 -40.71
CA PRO A 99 18.54 -14.23 -41.50
C PRO A 99 17.96 -14.89 -42.75
N ASP A 100 18.40 -14.38 -43.91
CA ASP A 100 18.02 -14.83 -45.24
C ASP A 100 18.10 -16.36 -45.36
N SER A 101 17.00 -16.90 -45.88
CA SER A 101 16.97 -18.24 -46.45
C SER A 101 17.72 -18.20 -47.79
N LEU A 102 18.83 -18.93 -47.93
CA LEU A 102 19.48 -19.42 -49.16
C LEU A 102 20.92 -19.83 -48.75
N VAL A 103 21.45 -21.04 -48.97
CA VAL A 103 21.59 -21.78 -50.24
C VAL A 103 22.10 -23.20 -49.89
N GLY A 104 21.75 -24.20 -50.71
CA GLY A 104 22.60 -25.38 -50.96
C GLY A 104 22.00 -26.67 -50.40
N LEU A 105 21.24 -27.46 -51.16
CA LEU A 105 21.67 -28.26 -52.31
C LEU A 105 22.85 -29.19 -51.97
N ARG A 106 22.70 -30.46 -52.35
CA ARG A 106 23.66 -31.60 -52.34
C ARG A 106 23.63 -32.40 -51.03
N SER A 107 23.53 -33.72 -51.03
CA SER A 107 23.31 -34.77 -52.04
C SER A 107 22.93 -36.03 -51.26
#